data_AF-A0A382TMX6-F1
#
_entry.id   AF-A0A382TMX6-F1
#
_cell.length_a   1.000
_cell.length_b   1.000
_cell.length_c   1.000
_cell.angle_alpha   90.00
_cell.angle_beta   90.00
_cell.angle_gamma   90.00
#
_symmetry.space_group_name_H-M   'P 1'
#
loop_
_entity.id
_entity.type
_entity.pdbx_description
1 polymer ?
#
loop_
_entity_poly.entity_id
_entity_poly.type
_entity_poly.pdbx_seq_one_letter_code
_entity_poly.pdbx_strand_id
1 'polypeptide(L)'
;TTTLVKNEDAYEASYDNSAGVATVGRWISKYAGALGNSLKVSVCASSNAYYNDNVTTTSAAEAKGQTLISVTDADVFTIRDIIRFAGHNTEYRVTASDNTSGAETVTVEALAQPAGTGLTVAVANAVQISRYWEFYNQFDKAPGKSGTASAVTGSSDDEIHVVVADEDGTITGTQNEVLERYAFVSLASDGKDSQGASNYYANVIQRSSEWVYHGGQSTAIYASASDSRTHAGSVATAFTRPSSPVTDSLTAGADGRLPTAAQKYTAWTDKFGDGETSDISFIVVGSTQTDNGSGVAQDI
;
A
#
# COMPACT_ATOMS: atom_id res chain seq x y z
N THR A 1 8.68 -17.58 -4.37
CA THR A 1 10.16 -17.59 -4.30
C THR A 1 10.60 -16.26 -3.76
N THR A 2 11.58 -16.22 -2.86
CA THR A 2 12.07 -14.99 -2.25
C THR A 2 13.16 -14.37 -3.12
N THR A 3 13.11 -13.05 -3.31
CA THR A 3 14.08 -12.32 -4.13
C THR A 3 14.92 -11.43 -3.23
N LEU A 4 16.24 -11.55 -3.34
CA LEU A 4 17.17 -10.76 -2.53
C LEU A 4 17.43 -9.41 -3.20
N VAL A 5 16.92 -8.33 -2.59
CA VAL A 5 17.33 -6.96 -2.87
C VAL A 5 18.32 -6.53 -1.80
N LYS A 6 19.59 -6.36 -2.17
CA LYS A 6 20.68 -6.21 -1.20
C LYS A 6 20.70 -4.84 -0.52
N ASN A 7 20.42 -3.81 -1.29
CA ASN A 7 20.46 -2.40 -0.91
C ASN A 7 19.77 -1.55 -1.99
N GLU A 8 19.76 -0.24 -1.78
CA GLU A 8 19.21 0.73 -2.72
C GLU A 8 19.89 0.67 -4.10
N ASP A 9 21.22 0.61 -4.17
CA ASP A 9 21.93 0.50 -5.47
C ASP A 9 21.49 -0.72 -6.28
N ALA A 10 21.32 -1.87 -5.61
CA ALA A 10 20.84 -3.10 -6.24
C ALA A 10 19.37 -2.97 -6.67
N TYR A 11 18.58 -2.22 -5.91
CA TYR A 11 17.21 -1.89 -6.27
C TYR A 11 17.18 -1.04 -7.55
N GLU A 12 17.89 0.09 -7.57
CA GLU A 12 17.91 1.03 -8.69
C GLU A 12 18.41 0.38 -9.98
N ALA A 13 19.45 -0.45 -9.88
CA ALA A 13 20.00 -1.15 -11.03
C ALA A 13 19.02 -2.16 -11.67
N SER A 14 18.04 -2.67 -10.91
CA SER A 14 17.28 -3.87 -11.30
C SER A 14 15.76 -3.70 -11.35
N TYR A 15 15.21 -2.74 -10.60
CA TYR A 15 13.76 -2.67 -10.33
C TYR A 15 13.14 -1.29 -10.48
N ASP A 16 13.90 -0.20 -10.43
CA ASP A 16 13.38 1.18 -10.55
C ASP A 16 12.67 1.44 -11.90
N ASN A 17 13.08 0.73 -12.96
CA ASN A 17 12.40 0.75 -14.26
C ASN A 17 11.19 -0.21 -14.38
N SER A 18 10.70 -0.77 -13.26
CA SER A 18 9.62 -1.76 -13.22
C SER A 18 9.89 -3.07 -14.00
N ALA A 19 11.14 -3.34 -14.41
CA ALA A 19 11.48 -4.52 -15.22
C ALA A 19 11.40 -5.85 -14.45
N GLY A 20 11.35 -5.81 -13.11
CA GLY A 20 11.31 -6.99 -12.25
C GLY A 20 9.97 -7.28 -11.57
N VAL A 21 8.91 -6.52 -11.89
CA VAL A 21 7.60 -6.60 -11.21
C VAL A 21 7.00 -8.02 -11.17
N ALA A 22 7.21 -8.84 -12.21
CA ALA A 22 6.76 -10.23 -12.24
C ALA A 22 7.46 -11.14 -11.20
N THR A 23 8.62 -10.70 -10.69
CA THR A 23 9.46 -11.42 -9.74
C THR A 23 9.32 -10.90 -8.31
N VAL A 24 9.19 -9.58 -8.13
CA VAL A 24 9.18 -8.93 -6.80
C VAL A 24 7.84 -8.33 -6.41
N GLY A 25 6.85 -8.33 -7.31
CA GLY A 25 5.57 -7.68 -7.08
C GLY A 25 5.63 -6.16 -7.27
N ARG A 26 4.51 -5.49 -6.95
CA ARG A 26 4.36 -4.02 -7.07
C ARG A 26 5.12 -3.25 -6.00
N TRP A 27 5.31 -3.88 -4.85
CA TRP A 27 5.98 -3.29 -3.68
C TRP A 27 6.99 -4.27 -3.13
N ILE A 28 8.14 -3.74 -2.73
CA ILE A 28 9.22 -4.51 -2.13
C ILE A 28 9.46 -3.90 -0.75
N SER A 29 9.49 -4.71 0.30
CA SER A 29 9.87 -4.18 1.61
C SER A 29 11.36 -3.86 1.65
N LYS A 30 11.73 -2.77 2.33
CA LYS A 30 13.14 -2.47 2.68
C LYS A 30 13.67 -3.37 3.80
N TYR A 31 12.77 -4.07 4.50
CA TYR A 31 13.11 -4.98 5.60
C TYR A 31 12.75 -6.42 5.24
N ALA A 32 13.61 -7.35 5.60
CA ALA A 32 13.38 -8.77 5.40
C ALA A 32 12.48 -9.36 6.50
N GLY A 33 12.04 -10.59 6.28
CA GLY A 33 11.38 -11.41 7.30
C GLY A 33 10.11 -10.81 7.87
N ALA A 34 9.91 -10.98 9.18
CA ALA A 34 8.68 -10.62 9.88
C ALA A 34 8.33 -9.12 9.77
N LEU A 35 9.33 -8.23 9.82
CA LEU A 35 9.09 -6.79 9.69
C LEU A 35 8.53 -6.44 8.31
N GLY A 36 9.16 -6.94 7.25
CA GLY A 36 8.67 -6.68 5.89
C GLY A 36 7.33 -7.35 5.58
N ASN A 37 7.09 -8.52 6.17
CA ASN A 37 5.83 -9.25 6.03
C ASN A 37 4.66 -8.61 6.77
N SER A 38 4.95 -7.71 7.72
CA SER A 38 3.94 -6.96 8.46
C SER A 38 3.40 -5.76 7.68
N LEU A 39 3.95 -5.46 6.49
CA LEU A 39 3.60 -4.26 5.75
C LEU A 39 2.42 -4.50 4.81
N LYS A 40 1.51 -3.54 4.77
CA LYS A 40 0.50 -3.38 3.73
C LYS A 40 0.68 -2.04 3.02
N VAL A 41 0.57 -2.07 1.70
CA VAL A 41 0.45 -0.84 0.90
C VAL A 41 -0.95 -0.77 0.31
N SER A 42 -1.64 0.34 0.53
CA SER A 42 -2.97 0.59 -0.06
C SER A 42 -2.96 1.88 -0.86
N VAL A 43 -3.40 1.78 -2.11
CA VAL A 43 -3.43 2.87 -3.09
C VAL A 43 -4.87 3.22 -3.43
N CYS A 44 -5.28 4.43 -3.09
CA CYS A 44 -6.53 5.01 -3.52
C CYS A 44 -6.30 5.81 -4.80
N ALA A 45 -6.69 5.22 -5.94
CA ALA A 45 -6.39 5.75 -7.26
C ALA A 45 -7.57 6.46 -7.96
N SER A 46 -8.68 6.71 -7.26
CA SER A 46 -9.82 7.44 -7.82
C SER A 46 -10.71 8.03 -6.73
N SER A 47 -11.62 8.93 -7.13
CA SER A 47 -12.65 9.42 -6.23
C SER A 47 -13.56 8.31 -5.72
N ASN A 48 -13.89 7.34 -6.57
CA ASN A 48 -14.74 6.21 -6.19
C ASN A 48 -13.99 5.23 -5.28
N ALA A 49 -12.67 5.06 -5.45
CA ALA A 49 -11.85 4.30 -4.52
C ALA A 49 -11.85 4.94 -3.13
N TYR A 50 -11.79 6.28 -3.07
CA TYR A 50 -11.86 7.04 -1.83
C TYR A 50 -13.22 6.93 -1.14
N TYR A 51 -14.29 7.22 -1.90
CA TYR A 51 -15.68 7.17 -1.47
C TYR A 51 -16.57 6.88 -2.67
N ASN A 52 -17.45 5.89 -2.53
CA ASN A 52 -18.44 5.58 -3.54
C ASN A 52 -19.83 5.53 -2.90
N ASP A 53 -20.72 6.36 -3.43
CA ASP A 53 -22.06 6.53 -2.89
C ASP A 53 -23.00 5.44 -3.41
N ASN A 54 -23.83 4.87 -2.53
CA ASN A 54 -24.88 3.92 -2.90
C ASN A 54 -24.37 2.76 -3.79
N VAL A 55 -23.28 2.10 -3.37
CA VAL A 55 -22.65 1.02 -4.16
C VAL A 55 -23.49 -0.24 -4.23
N THR A 56 -24.34 -0.47 -3.25
CA THR A 56 -25.25 -1.62 -3.19
C THR A 56 -26.37 -1.33 -2.18
N THR A 57 -27.25 -2.29 -1.94
CA THR A 57 -28.27 -2.22 -0.89
C THR A 57 -28.21 -3.42 0.04
N THR A 58 -28.80 -3.30 1.23
CA THR A 58 -29.22 -4.48 1.99
C THR A 58 -30.25 -5.27 1.18
N SER A 59 -30.21 -6.60 1.28
CA SER A 59 -31.15 -7.52 0.62
C SER A 59 -32.16 -8.14 1.60
N ALA A 60 -32.04 -7.83 2.89
CA ALA A 60 -32.98 -8.18 3.93
C ALA A 60 -33.09 -7.06 4.98
N ALA A 61 -34.07 -7.21 5.89
CA ALA A 61 -34.12 -6.39 7.10
C ALA A 61 -33.17 -6.96 8.15
N GLU A 62 -32.33 -6.10 8.70
CA GLU A 62 -31.23 -6.47 9.59
C GLU A 62 -31.49 -5.92 10.99
N ALA A 63 -31.48 -6.79 11.99
CA ALA A 63 -31.67 -6.47 13.39
C ALA A 63 -30.43 -5.82 14.03
N LYS A 64 -30.69 -5.00 15.05
CA LYS A 64 -29.64 -4.47 15.93
C LYS A 64 -28.78 -5.61 16.50
N GLY A 65 -27.47 -5.41 16.50
CA GLY A 65 -26.47 -6.35 17.02
C GLY A 65 -25.99 -7.38 16.00
N GLN A 66 -26.64 -7.52 14.84
CA GLN A 66 -26.14 -8.40 13.79
C GLN A 66 -24.80 -7.90 13.24
N THR A 67 -23.89 -8.84 13.01
CA THR A 67 -22.59 -8.59 12.37
C THR A 67 -22.60 -9.08 10.92
N LEU A 68 -23.32 -10.15 10.60
CA LEU A 68 -23.49 -10.64 9.24
C LEU A 68 -24.70 -9.99 8.59
N ILE A 69 -24.48 -9.26 7.50
CA ILE A 69 -25.46 -8.42 6.81
C ILE A 69 -25.69 -8.96 5.41
N SER A 70 -26.95 -9.19 5.02
CA SER A 70 -27.29 -9.59 3.66
C SER A 70 -27.28 -8.37 2.73
N VAL A 71 -26.51 -8.47 1.64
CA VAL A 71 -26.38 -7.40 0.63
C VAL A 71 -26.76 -7.92 -0.75
N THR A 72 -27.03 -7.01 -1.68
CA THR A 72 -27.35 -7.36 -3.06
C THR A 72 -26.09 -7.64 -3.89
N ASP A 73 -24.97 -7.01 -3.53
CA ASP A 73 -23.67 -7.13 -4.19
C ASP A 73 -22.59 -6.93 -3.12
N ALA A 74 -21.79 -7.96 -2.87
CA ALA A 74 -20.65 -7.95 -1.94
C ALA A 74 -19.30 -7.70 -2.65
N ASP A 75 -19.24 -7.82 -3.98
CA ASP A 75 -18.02 -7.61 -4.78
C ASP A 75 -17.55 -6.15 -4.77
N VAL A 76 -18.46 -5.22 -4.45
CA VAL A 76 -18.16 -3.79 -4.33
C VAL A 76 -17.35 -3.41 -3.08
N PHE A 77 -17.16 -4.34 -2.14
CA PHE A 77 -16.45 -4.13 -0.89
C PHE A 77 -15.08 -4.82 -0.88
N THR A 78 -14.09 -4.13 -0.32
CA THR A 78 -12.80 -4.70 0.07
C THR A 78 -12.78 -4.92 1.57
N ILE A 79 -12.06 -5.94 2.06
CA ILE A 79 -11.86 -6.10 3.49
C ILE A 79 -11.21 -4.85 4.07
N ARG A 80 -11.70 -4.43 5.24
CA ARG A 80 -11.39 -3.18 5.96
C ARG A 80 -12.02 -1.90 5.42
N ASP A 81 -12.70 -1.95 4.28
CA ASP A 81 -13.52 -0.81 3.85
C ASP A 81 -14.48 -0.40 4.97
N ILE A 82 -14.79 0.89 5.00
CA ILE A 82 -15.76 1.46 5.91
C ILE A 82 -17.06 1.64 5.15
N ILE A 83 -18.19 1.25 5.73
CA ILE A 83 -19.50 1.37 5.12
C ILE A 83 -20.45 2.17 6.00
N ARG A 84 -21.42 2.82 5.36
CA ARG A 84 -22.51 3.52 6.03
C ARG A 84 -23.83 3.26 5.32
N PHE A 85 -24.85 2.93 6.11
CA PHE A 85 -26.22 2.75 5.63
C PHE A 85 -26.91 4.11 5.48
N ALA A 86 -27.65 4.32 4.40
CA ALA A 86 -28.38 5.56 4.15
C ALA A 86 -29.37 5.86 5.29
N GLY A 87 -29.33 7.09 5.81
CA GLY A 87 -30.12 7.52 6.97
C GLY A 87 -29.54 7.14 8.33
N HIS A 88 -28.36 6.50 8.37
CA HIS A 88 -27.65 6.16 9.59
C HIS A 88 -26.34 6.96 9.71
N ASN A 89 -25.89 7.20 10.95
CA ASN A 89 -24.66 7.95 11.23
C ASN A 89 -23.48 7.05 11.63
N THR A 90 -23.76 5.82 12.07
CA THR A 90 -22.71 4.89 12.49
C THR A 90 -22.00 4.34 11.26
N GLU A 91 -20.67 4.37 11.32
CA GLU A 91 -19.80 3.74 10.33
C GLU A 91 -19.40 2.34 10.81
N TYR A 92 -19.26 1.42 9.86
CA TYR A 92 -18.91 0.04 10.15
C TYR A 92 -17.73 -0.39 9.29
N ARG A 93 -16.81 -1.17 9.85
CA ARG A 93 -15.74 -1.78 9.09
C ARG A 93 -16.16 -3.15 8.57
N VAL A 94 -15.90 -3.41 7.30
CA VAL A 94 -16.05 -4.74 6.69
C VAL A 94 -14.89 -5.62 7.16
N THR A 95 -15.21 -6.76 7.75
CA THR A 95 -14.24 -7.72 8.31
C THR A 95 -14.18 -9.03 7.52
N ALA A 96 -15.27 -9.37 6.83
CA ALA A 96 -15.34 -10.46 5.87
C ALA A 96 -16.39 -10.13 4.79
N SER A 97 -16.26 -10.71 3.62
CA SER A 97 -17.28 -10.68 2.57
C SER A 97 -17.47 -12.09 2.00
N ASP A 98 -18.72 -12.39 1.63
CA ASP A 98 -19.10 -13.60 0.90
C ASP A 98 -19.88 -13.16 -0.34
N ASN A 99 -19.27 -13.34 -1.50
CA ASN A 99 -19.82 -13.02 -2.81
C ASN A 99 -20.43 -14.25 -3.51
N THR A 100 -20.84 -15.26 -2.73
CA THR A 100 -21.57 -16.41 -3.27
C THR A 100 -22.91 -15.94 -3.85
N SER A 101 -22.99 -15.97 -5.18
CA SER A 101 -24.15 -15.51 -5.96
C SER A 101 -25.49 -16.00 -5.39
N GLY A 102 -26.39 -15.05 -5.12
CA GLY A 102 -27.75 -15.32 -4.62
C GLY A 102 -27.88 -15.37 -3.09
N ALA A 103 -26.79 -15.27 -2.33
CA ALA A 103 -26.79 -15.19 -0.87
C ALA A 103 -25.62 -14.34 -0.34
N GLU A 104 -25.39 -13.19 -0.97
CA GLU A 104 -24.22 -12.36 -0.69
C GLU A 104 -24.32 -11.67 0.67
N THR A 105 -23.21 -11.66 1.40
CA THR A 105 -23.15 -11.09 2.75
C THR A 105 -21.84 -10.36 3.02
N VAL A 106 -21.89 -9.42 3.95
CA VAL A 106 -20.71 -8.81 4.55
C VAL A 106 -20.76 -8.95 6.06
N THR A 107 -19.63 -9.27 6.69
CA THR A 107 -19.48 -9.22 8.14
C THR A 107 -18.93 -7.85 8.53
N VAL A 108 -19.57 -7.19 9.49
CA VAL A 108 -19.26 -5.83 9.90
C VAL A 108 -19.00 -5.71 11.39
N GLU A 109 -18.16 -4.76 11.75
CA GLU A 109 -17.99 -4.28 13.13
C GLU A 109 -18.24 -2.76 13.19
N ALA A 110 -18.95 -2.29 14.21
CA ALA A 110 -19.21 -0.87 14.41
C ALA A 110 -17.94 -0.13 14.84
N LEU A 111 -17.61 0.95 14.14
CA LEU A 111 -16.52 1.83 14.53
C LEU A 111 -16.90 2.67 15.76
N ALA A 112 -15.89 3.07 16.53
CA ALA A 112 -16.05 3.77 17.82
C ALA A 112 -16.91 2.99 18.85
N GLN A 113 -16.98 1.67 18.72
CA GLN A 113 -17.58 0.73 19.66
C GLN A 113 -16.56 -0.35 20.04
N PRO A 114 -16.79 -1.14 21.10
CA PRO A 114 -15.95 -2.31 21.38
C PRO A 114 -15.86 -3.24 20.16
N ALA A 115 -14.69 -3.84 19.94
CA ALA A 115 -14.44 -4.74 18.82
C ALA A 115 -15.49 -5.86 18.73
N GLY A 116 -15.93 -6.18 17.51
CA GLY A 116 -16.96 -7.20 17.26
C GLY A 116 -18.41 -6.75 17.54
N THR A 117 -18.65 -5.48 17.89
CA THR A 117 -20.02 -4.95 18.01
C THR A 117 -20.67 -4.87 16.62
N GLY A 118 -21.84 -5.47 16.43
CA GLY A 118 -22.60 -5.40 15.16
C GLY A 118 -23.39 -4.09 14.99
N LEU A 119 -24.47 -4.15 14.21
CA LEU A 119 -25.35 -3.00 13.94
C LEU A 119 -25.82 -2.29 15.22
N THR A 120 -25.62 -0.98 15.29
CA THR A 120 -26.05 -0.17 16.46
C THR A 120 -27.56 0.09 16.49
N VAL A 121 -28.19 0.04 15.31
CA VAL A 121 -29.63 0.22 15.07
C VAL A 121 -30.03 -0.76 13.96
N ALA A 122 -31.26 -1.26 13.99
CA ALA A 122 -31.78 -2.10 12.91
C ALA A 122 -31.80 -1.34 11.57
N VAL A 123 -31.45 -2.03 10.48
CA VAL A 123 -31.42 -1.49 9.11
C VAL A 123 -32.55 -2.16 8.33
N ALA A 124 -33.35 -1.37 7.60
CA ALA A 124 -34.44 -1.93 6.79
C ALA A 124 -33.91 -2.67 5.55
N ASN A 125 -34.80 -3.40 4.87
CA ASN A 125 -34.50 -3.94 3.54
C ASN A 125 -34.33 -2.81 2.50
N ALA A 126 -33.52 -3.07 1.47
CA ALA A 126 -33.25 -2.16 0.35
C ALA A 126 -32.69 -0.79 0.79
N VAL A 127 -31.96 -0.76 1.91
CA VAL A 127 -31.25 0.45 2.36
C VAL A 127 -29.95 0.56 1.57
N GLN A 128 -29.71 1.73 0.98
CA GLN A 128 -28.48 2.01 0.25
C GLN A 128 -27.27 1.98 1.17
N ILE A 129 -26.15 1.47 0.65
CA ILE A 129 -24.88 1.37 1.36
C ILE A 129 -23.84 2.18 0.60
N SER A 130 -23.22 3.15 1.25
CA SER A 130 -22.07 3.88 0.71
C SER A 130 -20.79 3.31 1.30
N ARG A 131 -19.72 3.27 0.49
CA ARG A 131 -18.41 2.72 0.89
C ARG A 131 -17.35 3.81 0.92
N TYR A 132 -16.49 3.76 1.91
CA TYR A 132 -15.34 4.60 2.13
C TYR A 132 -14.10 3.70 2.21
N TRP A 133 -12.99 4.16 1.65
CA TRP A 133 -11.70 3.51 1.84
C TRP A 133 -11.31 3.48 3.31
N GLU A 134 -10.61 2.44 3.77
CA GLU A 134 -10.21 2.29 5.17
C GLU A 134 -9.42 3.50 5.74
N PHE A 135 -8.70 4.22 4.88
CA PHE A 135 -7.87 5.38 5.25
C PHE A 135 -8.44 6.72 4.80
N TYR A 136 -9.72 6.79 4.37
CA TYR A 136 -10.29 8.02 3.79
C TYR A 136 -10.12 9.24 4.71
N ASN A 137 -10.28 9.06 6.02
CA ASN A 137 -10.18 10.12 7.03
C ASN A 137 -8.74 10.59 7.32
N GLN A 138 -7.73 9.99 6.71
CA GLN A 138 -6.32 10.39 6.82
C GLN A 138 -5.93 11.47 5.80
N PHE A 139 -6.85 11.81 4.89
CA PHE A 139 -6.66 12.76 3.81
C PHE A 139 -7.76 13.82 3.79
N ASP A 140 -7.43 15.00 3.28
CA ASP A 140 -8.35 16.14 3.29
C ASP A 140 -9.50 16.02 2.28
N LYS A 141 -9.30 15.27 1.19
CA LYS A 141 -10.28 15.03 0.13
C LYS A 141 -9.88 13.85 -0.75
N ALA A 142 -10.81 13.42 -1.60
CA ALA A 142 -10.55 12.43 -2.62
C ALA A 142 -9.50 12.89 -3.66
N PRO A 143 -8.72 11.96 -4.24
CA PRO A 143 -7.80 12.27 -5.33
C PRO A 143 -8.57 12.58 -6.62
N GLY A 144 -8.05 13.50 -7.43
CA GLY A 144 -8.63 13.88 -8.71
C GLY A 144 -7.58 14.17 -9.76
N LYS A 145 -7.58 15.41 -10.26
CA LYS A 145 -6.67 15.89 -11.30
C LYS A 145 -5.71 16.92 -10.72
N SER A 146 -4.42 16.70 -10.95
CA SER A 146 -3.38 17.60 -10.46
C SER A 146 -3.37 18.92 -11.24
N GLY A 147 -2.72 19.92 -10.64
CA GLY A 147 -2.46 21.20 -11.31
C GLY A 147 -1.62 21.04 -12.58
N THR A 148 -0.63 20.14 -12.57
CA THR A 148 0.23 19.87 -13.73
C THR A 148 -0.50 19.12 -14.84
N ALA A 149 -1.40 18.18 -14.50
CA ALA A 149 -2.30 17.57 -15.48
C ALA A 149 -3.25 18.60 -16.10
N SER A 150 -3.79 19.51 -15.28
CA SER A 150 -4.71 20.56 -15.76
C SER A 150 -4.06 21.55 -16.73
N ALA A 151 -2.74 21.70 -16.67
CA ALA A 151 -1.98 22.53 -17.63
C ALA A 151 -1.81 21.87 -19.00
N VAL A 152 -2.06 20.56 -19.12
CA VAL A 152 -1.99 19.81 -20.38
C VAL A 152 -3.41 19.52 -20.87
N THR A 153 -3.83 20.20 -21.95
CA THR A 153 -5.17 20.05 -22.52
C THR A 153 -5.49 18.59 -22.83
N GLY A 154 -6.59 18.09 -22.26
CA GLY A 154 -7.05 16.72 -22.46
C GLY A 154 -6.38 15.66 -21.59
N SER A 155 -5.45 16.04 -20.69
CA SER A 155 -4.85 15.10 -19.75
C SER A 155 -5.91 14.47 -18.85
N SER A 156 -5.70 13.20 -18.54
CA SER A 156 -6.55 12.44 -17.60
C SER A 156 -6.27 12.81 -16.14
N ASP A 157 -7.14 12.34 -15.24
CA ASP A 157 -6.96 12.42 -13.79
C ASP A 157 -5.78 11.52 -13.37
N ASP A 158 -4.90 12.06 -12.55
CA ASP A 158 -3.60 11.46 -12.24
C ASP A 158 -3.29 11.41 -10.74
N GLU A 159 -4.01 12.14 -9.90
CA GLU A 159 -3.72 12.13 -8.47
C GLU A 159 -4.13 10.79 -7.85
N ILE A 160 -3.34 10.34 -6.89
CA ILE A 160 -3.62 9.18 -6.04
C ILE A 160 -3.23 9.46 -4.59
N HIS A 161 -3.67 8.60 -3.69
CA HIS A 161 -3.17 8.53 -2.32
C HIS A 161 -2.55 7.16 -2.07
N VAL A 162 -1.43 7.13 -1.35
CA VAL A 162 -0.76 5.89 -0.96
C VAL A 162 -0.60 5.88 0.55
N VAL A 163 -0.94 4.76 1.18
CA VAL A 163 -0.70 4.50 2.60
C VAL A 163 0.16 3.26 2.73
N VAL A 164 1.19 3.35 3.56
CA VAL A 164 1.93 2.19 4.07
C VAL A 164 1.51 2.00 5.52
N ALA A 165 1.05 0.80 5.87
CA ALA A 165 0.55 0.46 7.18
C ALA A 165 1.23 -0.81 7.71
N ASP A 166 1.31 -0.90 9.04
CA ASP A 166 1.68 -2.10 9.77
C ASP A 166 0.45 -3.01 9.91
N GLU A 167 0.24 -3.89 8.93
CA GLU A 167 -0.92 -4.77 8.82
C GLU A 167 -1.08 -5.73 10.00
N ASP A 168 0.02 -6.24 10.57
CA ASP A 168 -0.03 -7.22 11.65
C ASP A 168 0.26 -6.63 13.03
N GLY A 169 0.83 -5.42 13.10
CA GLY A 169 1.25 -4.79 14.36
C GLY A 169 2.65 -5.19 14.80
N THR A 170 3.45 -5.87 13.97
CA THR A 170 4.81 -6.33 14.32
C THR A 170 5.77 -5.15 14.52
N ILE A 171 5.53 -4.04 13.82
CA ILE A 171 6.42 -2.87 13.81
C ILE A 171 6.04 -1.92 14.95
N THR A 172 4.76 -1.62 15.09
CA THR A 172 4.22 -0.57 15.97
C THR A 172 3.62 -1.12 17.25
N GLY A 173 3.35 -2.43 17.32
CA GLY A 173 2.56 -3.07 18.36
C GLY A 173 1.04 -2.94 18.17
N THR A 174 0.58 -2.23 17.13
CA THR A 174 -0.85 -2.02 16.85
C THR A 174 -1.19 -2.43 15.42
N GLN A 175 -2.18 -3.31 15.28
CA GLN A 175 -2.58 -3.83 13.98
C GLN A 175 -3.24 -2.74 13.10
N ASN A 176 -2.85 -2.69 11.83
CA ASN A 176 -3.27 -1.74 10.80
C ASN A 176 -2.90 -0.27 11.11
N GLU A 177 -1.87 -0.03 11.91
CA GLU A 177 -1.38 1.32 12.20
C GLU A 177 -0.73 1.94 10.95
N VAL A 178 -1.02 3.21 10.68
CA VAL A 178 -0.44 3.92 9.52
C VAL A 178 1.01 4.31 9.82
N LEU A 179 1.94 3.86 8.98
CA LEU A 179 3.36 4.22 9.05
C LEU A 179 3.66 5.45 8.20
N GLU A 180 3.17 5.46 6.96
CA GLU A 180 3.45 6.51 5.97
C GLU A 180 2.20 6.86 5.17
N ARG A 181 2.09 8.14 4.80
CA ARG A 181 1.01 8.66 3.96
C ARG A 181 1.57 9.57 2.88
N TYR A 182 1.12 9.34 1.65
CA TYR A 182 1.48 10.14 0.49
C TYR A 182 0.19 10.64 -0.17
N ALA A 183 -0.10 11.93 0.03
CA ALA A 183 -1.28 12.58 -0.49
C ALA A 183 -1.00 13.27 -1.82
N PHE A 184 -1.98 13.25 -2.73
CA PHE A 184 -1.95 13.98 -4.01
C PHE A 184 -0.68 13.77 -4.86
N VAL A 185 -0.08 12.59 -4.79
CA VAL A 185 1.02 12.19 -5.68
C VAL A 185 0.47 11.83 -7.05
N SER A 186 1.27 11.98 -8.10
CA SER A 186 0.85 11.85 -9.49
C SER A 186 1.22 10.49 -10.07
N LEU A 187 0.33 9.95 -10.92
CA LEU A 187 0.59 8.81 -11.79
C LEU A 187 1.44 9.19 -13.02
N ALA A 188 1.52 10.47 -13.37
CA ALA A 188 2.31 10.93 -14.50
C ALA A 188 3.79 11.05 -14.13
N SER A 189 4.66 10.48 -14.96
CA SER A 189 6.12 10.45 -14.72
C SER A 189 6.78 11.83 -14.79
N ASP A 190 6.13 12.80 -15.45
CA ASP A 190 6.53 14.20 -15.52
C ASP A 190 5.77 15.11 -14.53
N GLY A 191 4.93 14.54 -13.66
CA GLY A 191 4.20 15.27 -12.63
C GLY A 191 5.13 15.99 -11.66
N LYS A 192 4.80 17.24 -11.31
CA LYS A 192 5.61 18.10 -10.44
C LYS A 192 4.82 18.62 -9.25
N ASP A 193 5.51 18.81 -8.13
CA ASP A 193 4.94 19.51 -6.97
C ASP A 193 5.03 21.03 -7.17
N SER A 194 4.49 21.79 -6.22
CA SER A 194 4.52 23.26 -6.27
C SER A 194 5.93 23.86 -6.19
N GLN A 195 6.94 23.05 -5.81
CA GLN A 195 8.34 23.44 -5.70
C GLN A 195 9.15 23.02 -6.94
N GLY A 196 8.51 22.36 -7.91
CA GLY A 196 9.13 21.87 -9.14
C GLY A 196 9.85 20.54 -9.00
N ALA A 197 9.82 19.89 -7.83
CA ALA A 197 10.35 18.55 -7.65
C ALA A 197 9.41 17.52 -8.27
N SER A 198 9.92 16.29 -8.51
CA SER A 198 9.08 15.21 -9.02
C SER A 198 7.99 14.85 -8.00
N ASN A 199 6.73 14.94 -8.43
CA ASN A 199 5.55 14.45 -7.73
C ASN A 199 5.05 13.11 -8.29
N TYR A 200 5.80 12.50 -9.22
CA TYR A 200 5.52 11.15 -9.67
C TYR A 200 5.66 10.18 -8.49
N TYR A 201 4.60 9.41 -8.21
CA TYR A 201 4.46 8.68 -6.96
C TYR A 201 5.61 7.67 -6.71
N ALA A 202 6.11 7.01 -7.75
CA ALA A 202 7.22 6.07 -7.63
C ALA A 202 8.50 6.78 -7.15
N ASN A 203 8.84 7.94 -7.74
CA ASN A 203 10.00 8.73 -7.34
C ASN A 203 9.84 9.34 -5.93
N VAL A 204 8.61 9.69 -5.54
CA VAL A 204 8.33 10.19 -4.18
C VAL A 204 8.58 9.09 -3.15
N ILE A 205 8.08 7.87 -3.41
CA ILE A 205 8.25 6.72 -2.52
C ILE A 205 9.71 6.29 -2.43
N GLN A 206 10.41 6.18 -3.57
CA GLN A 206 11.84 5.87 -3.58
C GLN A 206 12.63 6.84 -2.70
N ARG A 207 12.38 8.14 -2.86
CA ARG A 207 13.08 9.21 -2.14
C ARG A 207 12.73 9.29 -0.64
N SER A 208 11.50 8.94 -0.26
CA SER A 208 10.93 9.37 1.03
C SER A 208 10.38 8.25 1.90
N SER A 209 10.22 7.03 1.38
CA SER A 209 9.75 5.90 2.18
C SER A 209 10.91 5.27 2.93
N GLU A 210 10.69 4.95 4.20
CA GLU A 210 11.58 4.15 5.03
C GLU A 210 11.25 2.65 4.96
N TRP A 211 10.06 2.29 4.47
CA TRP A 211 9.52 0.92 4.57
C TRP A 211 9.45 0.16 3.26
N VAL A 212 9.21 0.83 2.13
CA VAL A 212 9.00 0.15 0.83
C VAL A 212 9.77 0.79 -0.33
N TYR A 213 10.08 -0.04 -1.32
CA TYR A 213 10.44 0.36 -2.67
C TYR A 213 9.30 0.07 -3.64
N HIS A 214 9.23 0.83 -4.73
CA HIS A 214 8.30 0.59 -5.82
C HIS A 214 8.85 -0.48 -6.78
N GLY A 215 8.16 -1.61 -6.91
CA GLY A 215 8.57 -2.72 -7.79
C GLY A 215 7.90 -2.70 -9.17
N GLY A 216 6.74 -2.05 -9.30
CA GLY A 216 6.05 -1.87 -10.58
C GLY A 216 4.60 -1.43 -10.46
N GLN A 217 4.00 -1.16 -11.63
CA GLN A 217 2.65 -0.58 -11.73
C GLN A 217 1.54 -1.58 -11.45
N SER A 218 0.40 -1.09 -10.96
CA SER A 218 -0.84 -1.87 -10.98
C SER A 218 -1.51 -1.83 -12.35
N THR A 219 -1.86 -2.99 -12.89
CA THR A 219 -2.68 -3.12 -14.11
C THR A 219 -4.14 -2.69 -13.93
N ALA A 220 -4.58 -2.42 -12.70
CA ALA A 220 -5.86 -1.77 -12.43
C ALA A 220 -5.82 -0.25 -12.69
N ILE A 221 -4.62 0.33 -12.83
CA ILE A 221 -4.39 1.77 -13.02
C ILE A 221 -3.66 2.04 -14.35
N TYR A 222 -2.70 1.19 -14.69
CA TYR A 222 -1.89 1.26 -15.91
C TYR A 222 -2.22 0.15 -16.90
N ALA A 223 -1.83 0.32 -18.16
CA ALA A 223 -2.05 -0.70 -19.19
C ALA A 223 -1.18 -1.96 -18.98
N SER A 224 -0.02 -1.81 -18.37
CA SER A 224 0.87 -2.91 -17.99
C SER A 224 1.63 -2.59 -16.71
N ALA A 225 2.23 -3.61 -16.11
CA ALA A 225 2.99 -3.47 -14.87
C ALA A 225 4.34 -2.72 -15.04
N SER A 226 4.80 -2.51 -16.27
CA SER A 226 6.00 -1.74 -16.60
C SER A 226 5.70 -0.44 -17.35
N ASP A 227 4.45 -0.02 -17.36
CA ASP A 227 4.01 1.20 -18.02
C ASP A 227 4.57 2.44 -17.30
N SER A 228 4.82 3.50 -18.06
CA SER A 228 5.19 4.82 -17.55
C SER A 228 4.74 5.86 -18.57
N ARG A 229 3.93 6.82 -18.12
CA ARG A 229 3.27 7.80 -18.99
C ARG A 229 3.41 9.20 -18.43
N THR A 230 3.62 10.16 -19.31
CA THR A 230 3.55 11.58 -19.00
C THR A 230 2.10 12.06 -19.01
N HIS A 231 1.85 13.30 -18.56
CA HIS A 231 0.54 13.94 -18.72
C HIS A 231 0.09 13.97 -20.19
N ALA A 232 1.00 14.29 -21.11
CA ALA A 232 0.73 14.29 -22.55
C ALA A 232 0.42 12.88 -23.07
N GLY A 233 1.15 11.85 -22.60
CA GLY A 233 0.84 10.45 -22.91
C GLY A 233 -0.54 10.04 -22.41
N SER A 234 -0.97 10.59 -21.28
CA SER A 234 -2.27 10.30 -20.67
C SER A 234 -3.47 10.81 -21.48
N VAL A 235 -3.25 11.71 -22.45
CA VAL A 235 -4.28 12.19 -23.39
C VAL A 235 -4.70 11.07 -24.35
N ALA A 236 -3.73 10.32 -24.87
CA ALA A 236 -3.96 9.23 -25.82
C ALA A 236 -4.46 7.96 -25.13
N THR A 237 -4.01 7.73 -23.90
CA THR A 237 -4.43 6.59 -23.08
C THR A 237 -4.51 7.06 -21.65
N ALA A 238 -5.72 7.22 -21.12
CA ALA A 238 -5.95 7.70 -19.75
C ALA A 238 -5.44 6.70 -18.71
N PHE A 239 -5.11 7.19 -17.50
CA PHE A 239 -4.97 6.30 -16.35
C PHE A 239 -6.33 5.67 -16.02
N THR A 240 -6.35 4.37 -15.77
CA THR A 240 -7.56 3.70 -15.29
C THR A 240 -7.83 4.16 -13.86
N ARG A 241 -9.11 4.40 -13.54
CA ARG A 241 -9.57 4.91 -12.25
C ARG A 241 -10.43 3.82 -11.58
N PRO A 242 -9.83 2.84 -10.88
CA PRO A 242 -10.57 1.73 -10.30
C PRO A 242 -11.55 2.23 -9.23
N SER A 243 -12.70 1.58 -9.12
CA SER A 243 -13.71 1.95 -8.11
C SER A 243 -13.30 1.52 -6.69
N SER A 244 -12.41 0.55 -6.53
CA SER A 244 -11.89 0.06 -5.24
C SER A 244 -10.41 0.43 -5.07
N PRO A 245 -9.92 0.54 -3.82
CA PRO A 245 -8.49 0.72 -3.57
C PRO A 245 -7.69 -0.49 -4.07
N VAL A 246 -6.44 -0.24 -4.43
CA VAL A 246 -5.49 -1.27 -4.82
C VAL A 246 -4.62 -1.57 -3.60
N THR A 247 -4.81 -2.75 -3.01
CA THR A 247 -4.10 -3.16 -1.78
C THR A 247 -3.14 -4.32 -2.06
N ASP A 248 -1.98 -4.27 -1.43
CA ASP A 248 -0.96 -5.32 -1.42
C ASP A 248 -0.51 -5.58 0.03
N SER A 249 -0.71 -6.81 0.50
CA SER A 249 -0.05 -7.31 1.70
C SER A 249 1.31 -7.86 1.29
N LEU A 250 2.38 -7.32 1.87
CA LEU A 250 3.72 -7.81 1.59
C LEU A 250 3.89 -9.10 2.38
N THR A 251 4.15 -10.19 1.67
CA THR A 251 4.29 -11.51 2.26
C THR A 251 5.53 -12.19 1.69
N ALA A 252 5.94 -13.30 2.32
CA ALA A 252 7.06 -14.14 1.88
C ALA A 252 8.45 -13.50 1.94
N GLY A 253 8.64 -12.34 2.56
CA GLY A 253 9.93 -11.90 3.04
C GLY A 253 10.53 -12.93 4.00
N ALA A 254 11.82 -13.22 3.84
CA ALA A 254 12.56 -14.15 4.68
C ALA A 254 13.87 -13.51 5.12
N ASP A 255 14.23 -13.73 6.39
CA ASP A 255 15.50 -13.23 6.91
C ASP A 255 16.67 -13.84 6.14
N GLY A 256 17.66 -13.00 5.87
CA GLY A 256 18.93 -13.42 5.30
C GLY A 256 19.72 -14.31 6.26
N ARG A 257 20.75 -14.96 5.72
CA ARG A 257 21.74 -15.65 6.55
C ARG A 257 22.66 -14.64 7.22
N LEU A 258 23.40 -15.08 8.24
CA LEU A 258 24.50 -14.30 8.79
C LEU A 258 25.47 -13.91 7.65
N PRO A 259 26.08 -12.71 7.70
CA PRO A 259 27.09 -12.34 6.73
C PRO A 259 28.33 -13.24 6.88
N THR A 260 28.95 -13.59 5.75
CA THR A 260 30.24 -14.31 5.75
C THR A 260 31.39 -13.39 6.19
N ALA A 261 32.52 -13.98 6.58
CA ALA A 261 33.75 -13.26 6.91
C ALA A 261 34.17 -12.27 5.80
N ALA A 262 34.12 -12.72 4.56
CA ALA A 262 34.46 -11.91 3.39
C ALA A 262 33.49 -10.74 3.22
N GLN A 263 32.18 -10.96 3.39
CA GLN A 263 31.19 -9.89 3.29
C GLN A 263 31.38 -8.82 4.36
N LYS A 264 31.70 -9.19 5.60
CA LYS A 264 32.03 -8.22 6.67
C LYS A 264 33.29 -7.43 6.33
N TYR A 265 34.35 -8.10 5.88
CA TYR A 265 35.61 -7.44 5.51
C TYR A 265 35.43 -6.45 4.34
N THR A 266 34.71 -6.85 3.30
CA THR A 266 34.39 -5.97 2.17
C THR A 266 33.59 -4.76 2.63
N ALA A 267 32.58 -4.94 3.49
CA ALA A 267 31.82 -3.81 4.03
C ALA A 267 32.72 -2.83 4.81
N TRP A 268 33.65 -3.32 5.63
CA TRP A 268 34.59 -2.44 6.34
C TRP A 268 35.52 -1.68 5.41
N THR A 269 36.07 -2.36 4.40
CA THR A 269 37.01 -1.74 3.47
C THR A 269 36.32 -0.72 2.59
N ASP A 270 35.17 -1.06 2.02
CA ASP A 270 34.47 -0.23 1.04
C ASP A 270 33.72 0.95 1.66
N LYS A 271 33.26 0.83 2.91
CA LYS A 271 32.48 1.88 3.57
C LYS A 271 33.28 2.70 4.57
N PHE A 272 34.36 2.14 5.12
CA PHE A 272 35.11 2.77 6.22
C PHE A 272 36.63 2.71 6.04
N GLY A 273 37.14 2.22 4.91
CA GLY A 273 38.58 2.10 4.66
C GLY A 273 39.25 3.41 4.25
N ASP A 274 38.49 4.43 3.87
CA ASP A 274 38.98 5.71 3.39
C ASP A 274 38.52 6.87 4.29
N GLY A 275 39.49 7.47 5.00
CA GLY A 275 39.26 8.58 5.92
C GLY A 275 38.92 9.91 5.24
N GLU A 276 39.11 10.04 3.93
CA GLU A 276 38.70 11.23 3.17
C GLU A 276 37.21 11.19 2.80
N THR A 277 36.64 9.99 2.66
CA THR A 277 35.21 9.80 2.34
C THR A 277 34.35 9.54 3.57
N SER A 278 34.95 9.13 4.71
CA SER A 278 34.24 8.89 5.96
C SER A 278 35.07 9.34 7.16
N ASP A 279 34.58 10.36 7.89
CA ASP A 279 35.15 10.77 9.19
C ASP A 279 34.41 10.04 10.32
N ILE A 280 35.10 9.11 10.98
CA ILE A 280 34.51 8.21 11.97
C ILE A 280 35.31 8.30 13.26
N SER A 281 34.68 8.79 14.33
CA SER A 281 35.31 8.86 15.65
C SER A 281 35.33 7.52 16.39
N PHE A 282 34.36 6.63 16.13
CA PHE A 282 34.29 5.30 16.73
C PHE A 282 33.46 4.35 15.87
N ILE A 283 33.85 3.07 15.80
CA ILE A 283 33.12 2.01 15.09
C ILE A 283 32.72 0.89 16.06
N VAL A 284 31.42 0.61 16.14
CA VAL A 284 30.89 -0.54 16.88
C VAL A 284 30.92 -1.75 15.95
N VAL A 285 31.78 -2.73 16.23
CA VAL A 285 32.01 -3.89 15.33
C VAL A 285 31.08 -5.09 15.54
N GLY A 286 30.22 -5.04 16.58
CA GLY A 286 29.22 -6.08 16.84
C GLY A 286 29.82 -7.47 17.08
N SER A 287 29.04 -8.51 16.79
CA SER A 287 29.46 -9.92 16.92
C SER A 287 30.46 -10.33 15.83
N THR A 288 31.48 -11.11 16.21
CA THR A 288 32.43 -11.73 15.26
C THR A 288 31.83 -12.95 14.54
N GLN A 289 30.67 -13.44 14.96
CA GLN A 289 30.02 -14.62 14.39
C GLN A 289 29.68 -14.42 12.90
N THR A 290 30.03 -15.38 12.06
CA THR A 290 29.82 -15.35 10.60
C THR A 290 29.18 -16.63 10.11
N ASP A 291 28.68 -16.60 8.88
CA ASP A 291 28.34 -17.81 8.14
C ASP A 291 29.58 -18.39 7.45
N ASN A 292 29.79 -19.70 7.55
CA ASN A 292 30.88 -20.43 6.91
C ASN A 292 30.70 -20.66 5.39
N GLY A 293 29.64 -20.11 4.80
CA GLY A 293 29.23 -20.32 3.42
C GLY A 293 28.16 -21.40 3.24
N SER A 294 27.93 -22.28 4.23
CA SER A 294 26.93 -23.36 4.16
C SER A 294 25.70 -23.19 5.05
N GLY A 295 25.57 -22.09 5.78
CA GLY A 295 24.40 -21.80 6.63
C GLY A 295 24.68 -22.08 8.09
N VAL A 296 25.93 -22.39 8.41
CA VAL A 296 26.37 -22.74 9.76
C VAL A 296 27.11 -21.55 10.32
N ALA A 297 26.66 -21.12 11.49
CA ALA A 297 27.33 -20.07 12.25
C ALA A 297 28.69 -20.57 12.75
N GLN A 298 29.71 -19.75 12.61
CA GLN A 298 31.05 -19.96 13.13
C GLN A 298 31.57 -18.67 13.76
N ASP A 299 32.41 -18.80 14.77
CA ASP A 299 33.21 -17.68 15.25
C ASP A 299 34.51 -17.62 14.42
N ILE A 300 34.94 -16.40 14.11
CA ILE A 300 36.29 -16.14 13.58
C ILE A 300 37.28 -16.10 14.73
#